data_AF-A0A537A854-F1
#
_entry.id   AF-A0A537A854-F1
#
_cell.length_a   1.000
_cell.length_b   1.000
_cell.length_c   1.000
_cell.angle_alpha   90.00
_cell.angle_beta   90.00
_cell.angle_gamma   90.00
#
_symmetry.space_group_name_H-M   'P 1'
#
loop_
_entity.id
_entity.type
_entity.pdbx_description
1 polymer ?
#
loop_
_entity_poly.entity_id
_entity_poly.type
_entity_poly.pdbx_seq_one_letter_code
_entity_poly.pdbx_strand_id
1 'polypeptide(L)'
;MANVCSAIFCAHGSASARFERVESRMNGIQRAALALWLSGTVAAPALASALEECVPTGDGAAVLRCLTEEDGKANIELSTAEAAAAKRARELEQATGRVGAHAALAKSVRDFAAYRTSQCAYVKETMASGTGAAQAQLGCRIDMNRRRVRELKP
;
A
#
# COMPACT_ATOMS: atom_id res chain seq x y z
N MET A 1 -38.64 30.38 -2.93
CA MET A 1 -38.08 29.19 -3.63
C MET A 1 -37.01 28.62 -2.71
N ALA A 2 -37.09 27.31 -2.43
CA ALA A 2 -36.43 26.53 -1.37
C ALA A 2 -34.91 26.85 -1.20
N ASN A 3 -34.32 27.05 -0.02
CA ASN A 3 -34.28 26.30 1.25
C ASN A 3 -33.74 24.85 1.12
N VAL A 4 -32.45 24.66 1.36
CA VAL A 4 -31.86 23.32 1.60
C VAL A 4 -31.01 23.38 2.87
N CYS A 5 -31.69 23.09 3.97
CA CYS A 5 -31.13 22.47 5.16
C CYS A 5 -31.31 20.94 5.02
N SER A 6 -30.49 20.15 5.71
CA SER A 6 -30.58 18.69 5.95
C SER A 6 -29.85 17.78 4.95
N ALA A 7 -29.00 16.84 5.40
CA ALA A 7 -29.49 15.61 6.05
C ALA A 7 -28.53 14.94 7.07
N ILE A 8 -27.86 15.69 7.96
CA ILE A 8 -27.00 15.07 9.00
C ILE A 8 -27.57 15.17 10.42
N PHE A 9 -28.56 16.02 10.70
CA PHE A 9 -28.90 16.38 12.09
C PHE A 9 -30.26 15.96 12.66
N CYS A 10 -31.09 15.17 11.96
CA CYS A 10 -32.45 14.85 12.42
C CYS A 10 -32.79 13.35 12.54
N ALA A 11 -31.85 12.49 12.92
CA ALA A 11 -32.20 11.12 13.29
C ALA A 11 -31.28 10.55 14.38
N HIS A 12 -31.87 10.28 15.55
CA HIS A 12 -31.50 9.29 16.58
C HIS A 12 -31.46 9.80 18.04
N GLY A 13 -32.47 10.59 18.42
CA GLY A 13 -32.89 10.77 19.82
C GLY A 13 -33.59 9.56 20.45
N SER A 14 -33.28 8.33 20.04
CA SER A 14 -33.98 7.11 20.49
C SER A 14 -33.07 5.94 20.88
N ALA A 15 -31.75 6.11 20.83
CA ALA A 15 -30.80 5.06 21.21
C ALA A 15 -30.57 4.93 22.73
N SER A 16 -30.83 5.99 23.51
CA SER A 16 -30.40 6.03 24.93
C SER A 16 -31.19 5.09 25.85
N ALA A 17 -32.49 4.89 25.61
CA ALA A 17 -33.34 4.09 26.50
C ALA A 17 -33.18 2.56 26.33
N ARG A 18 -32.55 2.11 25.23
CA ARG A 18 -32.32 0.67 24.96
C ARG A 18 -31.02 0.18 25.61
N PHE A 19 -30.09 1.07 25.94
CA PHE A 19 -28.80 0.72 26.54
C PHE A 19 -28.93 0.34 28.02
N GLU A 20 -29.80 1.01 28.79
CA GLU A 20 -29.96 0.77 30.23
C GLU A 20 -30.57 -0.61 30.56
N ARG A 21 -31.33 -1.23 29.64
CA ARG A 21 -31.97 -2.53 29.91
C ARG A 21 -31.04 -3.74 29.72
N VAL A 22 -29.93 -3.58 28.99
CA VAL A 22 -28.96 -4.68 28.76
C VAL A 22 -28.08 -4.90 29.99
N GLU A 23 -27.81 -3.85 30.77
CA GLU A 23 -26.90 -3.89 31.93
C GLU A 23 -27.40 -4.75 33.10
N SER A 24 -28.71 -4.98 33.19
CA SER A 24 -29.33 -5.64 34.35
C SER A 24 -29.24 -7.19 34.34
N ARG A 25 -28.67 -7.81 33.29
CA ARG A 25 -28.66 -9.27 33.13
C ARG A 25 -27.29 -9.92 32.84
N MET A 26 -26.19 -9.30 33.25
CA MET A 26 -24.86 -9.86 32.96
C MET A 26 -24.12 -10.26 34.23
N ASN A 27 -23.92 -11.58 34.40
CA ASN A 27 -23.19 -12.18 35.53
C ASN A 27 -21.68 -11.95 35.40
N GLY A 28 -21.01 -11.93 36.56
CA GLY A 28 -19.59 -11.54 36.73
C GLY A 28 -18.56 -12.28 35.86
N ILE A 29 -18.91 -13.44 35.29
CA ILE A 29 -18.05 -14.20 34.39
C ILE A 29 -17.86 -13.49 33.03
N GLN A 30 -18.85 -12.71 32.56
CA GLN A 30 -18.77 -11.96 31.29
C GLN A 30 -17.93 -10.69 31.37
N ARG A 31 -17.66 -10.17 32.58
CA ARG A 31 -16.82 -8.98 32.76
C ARG A 31 -15.33 -9.25 32.48
N ALA A 32 -14.86 -10.47 32.73
CA ALA A 32 -13.46 -10.83 32.53
C ALA A 32 -13.09 -10.97 31.04
N ALA A 33 -14.03 -11.42 30.19
CA ALA A 33 -13.78 -11.66 28.78
C ALA A 33 -13.64 -10.36 27.94
N LEU A 34 -14.30 -9.27 28.36
CA LEU A 34 -14.22 -7.97 27.69
C LEU A 34 -12.91 -7.22 27.97
N ALA A 35 -12.24 -7.51 29.09
CA ALA A 35 -10.98 -6.85 29.44
C ALA A 35 -9.77 -7.37 28.63
N LEU A 36 -9.86 -8.57 28.04
CA LEU A 36 -8.74 -9.19 27.31
C LEU A 36 -8.66 -8.81 25.82
N TRP A 37 -9.65 -8.11 25.28
CA TRP A 37 -9.73 -7.78 23.84
C TRP A 37 -9.10 -6.42 23.45
N LEU A 38 -8.64 -5.61 24.41
CA LEU A 38 -8.12 -4.25 24.13
C LEU A 38 -6.59 -4.12 23.96
N SER A 39 -5.81 -5.19 24.14
CA SER A 39 -4.34 -5.03 24.34
C SER A 39 -3.46 -5.35 23.12
N GLY A 40 -3.96 -5.23 21.89
CA GLY A 40 -3.27 -5.74 20.69
C GLY A 40 -3.18 -4.76 19.51
N THR A 41 -2.75 -3.51 19.69
CA THR A 41 -2.37 -2.68 18.53
C THR A 41 -0.97 -3.05 18.05
N VAL A 42 -0.90 -3.95 17.06
CA VAL A 42 0.36 -4.21 16.34
C VAL A 42 0.72 -2.96 15.54
N ALA A 43 1.72 -2.21 15.99
CA ALA A 43 2.28 -1.12 15.22
C ALA A 43 2.99 -1.69 13.98
N ALA A 44 2.36 -1.58 12.81
CA ALA A 44 3.04 -1.86 11.56
C ALA A 44 4.04 -0.74 11.27
N PRO A 45 5.29 -1.04 10.87
CA PRO A 45 6.21 -0.02 10.42
C PRO A 45 5.64 0.65 9.16
N ALA A 46 5.30 1.93 9.26
CA ALA A 46 5.01 2.76 8.09
C ALA A 46 6.34 3.08 7.40
N LEU A 47 6.63 2.39 6.30
CA LEU A 47 7.64 2.88 5.38
C LEU A 47 7.07 4.13 4.72
N ALA A 48 7.78 5.25 4.85
CA ALA A 48 7.44 6.47 4.11
C ALA A 48 7.35 6.14 2.61
N SER A 49 6.31 6.63 1.96
CA SER A 49 6.20 6.57 0.51
C SER A 49 7.25 7.47 -0.13
N ALA A 50 7.65 7.14 -1.36
CA ALA A 50 8.57 7.99 -2.13
C ALA A 50 8.05 9.42 -2.31
N LEU A 51 6.73 9.61 -2.33
CA LEU A 51 6.14 10.94 -2.36
C LEU A 51 6.42 11.70 -1.06
N GLU A 52 6.19 11.08 0.10
CA GLU A 52 6.47 11.69 1.40
C GLU A 52 7.96 12.02 1.59
N GLU A 53 8.85 11.21 1.02
CA GLU A 53 10.29 11.48 1.00
C GLU A 53 10.65 12.74 0.18
N CYS A 54 9.93 12.98 -0.94
CA CYS A 54 10.22 14.08 -1.85
C CYS A 54 9.45 15.38 -1.55
N VAL A 55 8.32 15.33 -0.84
CA VAL A 55 7.53 16.53 -0.47
C VAL A 55 8.36 17.63 0.21
N PRO A 56 9.31 17.33 1.12
CA PRO A 56 10.15 18.35 1.76
C PRO A 56 11.07 19.13 0.81
N THR A 57 11.23 18.70 -0.45
CA THR A 57 12.12 19.36 -1.43
C THR A 57 11.61 20.71 -1.95
N GLY A 58 10.33 21.04 -1.73
CA GLY A 58 9.77 22.36 -2.01
C GLY A 58 8.51 22.32 -2.86
N ASP A 59 8.48 23.13 -3.92
CA ASP A 59 7.31 23.27 -4.79
C ASP A 59 7.03 22.02 -5.65
N GLY A 60 5.91 22.02 -6.37
CA GLY A 60 5.51 20.86 -7.17
C GLY A 60 6.53 20.45 -8.25
N ALA A 61 7.32 21.40 -8.77
CA ALA A 61 8.37 21.12 -9.72
C ALA A 61 9.60 20.49 -9.05
N ALA A 62 9.99 20.97 -7.86
CA ALA A 62 11.05 20.39 -7.05
C ALA A 62 10.73 18.95 -6.64
N VAL A 63 9.51 18.70 -6.16
CA VAL A 63 9.01 17.36 -5.82
C VAL A 63 9.05 16.44 -7.05
N LEU A 64 8.62 16.92 -8.22
CA LEU A 64 8.62 16.11 -9.44
C LEU A 64 10.04 15.74 -9.90
N ARG A 65 11.01 16.66 -9.76
CA ARG A 65 12.43 16.37 -10.05
C ARG A 65 12.97 15.30 -9.10
N CYS A 66 12.76 15.45 -7.80
CA CYS A 66 13.13 14.45 -6.80
C CYS A 66 12.56 13.07 -7.14
N LEU A 67 11.26 12.99 -7.42
CA LEU A 67 10.61 11.73 -7.78
C LEU A 67 11.17 11.13 -9.07
N THR A 68 11.53 11.96 -10.05
CA THR A 68 12.11 11.47 -11.32
C THR A 68 13.49 10.83 -11.08
N GLU A 69 14.31 11.44 -10.22
CA GLU A 69 15.61 10.88 -9.83
C GLU A 69 15.45 9.57 -9.04
N GLU A 70 14.55 9.54 -8.06
CA GLU A 70 14.26 8.34 -7.26
C GLU A 70 13.67 7.21 -8.10
N ASP A 71 12.83 7.51 -9.09
CA ASP A 71 12.34 6.51 -10.03
C ASP A 71 13.47 5.92 -10.89
N GLY A 72 14.42 6.74 -11.33
CA GLY A 72 15.62 6.25 -12.00
C GLY A 72 16.39 5.24 -11.15
N LYS A 73 16.65 5.58 -9.88
CA LYS A 73 17.32 4.68 -8.92
C LYS A 73 16.52 3.40 -8.69
N ALA A 74 15.22 3.51 -8.41
CA ALA A 74 14.36 2.37 -8.14
C ALA A 74 14.24 1.42 -9.35
N ASN A 75 14.25 1.92 -10.58
CA ASN A 75 14.26 1.07 -11.78
C ASN A 75 15.59 0.33 -11.94
N ILE A 76 16.73 0.97 -11.67
CA ILE A 76 18.05 0.31 -11.69
C ILE A 76 18.11 -0.80 -10.63
N GLU A 77 17.66 -0.51 -9.41
CA GLU A 77 17.59 -1.48 -8.32
C GLU A 77 16.69 -2.68 -8.66
N LEU A 78 15.51 -2.42 -9.24
CA LEU A 78 14.60 -3.48 -9.67
C LEU A 78 15.24 -4.37 -10.73
N SER A 79 15.80 -3.79 -11.79
CA SER A 79 16.47 -4.54 -12.87
C SER A 79 17.60 -5.41 -12.32
N THR A 80 18.40 -4.86 -11.39
CA THR A 80 19.48 -5.59 -10.71
C THR A 80 18.94 -6.76 -9.88
N ALA A 81 17.87 -6.54 -9.12
CA ALA A 81 17.25 -7.57 -8.30
C ALA A 81 16.62 -8.70 -9.14
N GLU A 82 15.97 -8.36 -10.25
CA GLU A 82 15.40 -9.32 -11.20
C GLU A 82 16.48 -10.17 -11.87
N ALA A 83 17.59 -9.56 -12.28
CA ALA A 83 18.74 -10.29 -12.83
C ALA A 83 19.37 -11.25 -11.81
N ALA A 84 19.52 -10.80 -10.56
CA ALA A 84 20.04 -11.63 -9.47
C ALA A 84 19.08 -12.78 -9.12
N ALA A 85 17.77 -12.55 -9.11
CA ALA A 85 16.76 -13.59 -8.95
C ALA A 85 16.80 -14.60 -10.10
N ALA A 86 16.99 -14.14 -11.34
CA ALA A 86 17.09 -15.02 -12.50
C ALA A 86 18.35 -15.91 -12.44
N LYS A 87 19.48 -15.36 -11.96
CA LYS A 87 20.69 -16.15 -11.70
C LYS A 87 20.44 -17.25 -10.67
N ARG A 88 19.86 -16.90 -9.51
CA ARG A 88 19.54 -17.88 -8.46
C ARG A 88 18.54 -18.95 -8.92
N ALA A 89 17.54 -18.57 -9.73
CA ALA A 89 16.59 -19.51 -10.28
C ALA A 89 17.27 -20.54 -11.20
N ARG A 90 18.21 -20.11 -12.06
CA ARG A 90 19.00 -21.03 -12.89
C ARG A 90 19.91 -21.93 -12.07
N GLU A 91 20.56 -21.38 -11.05
CA GLU A 91 21.41 -22.16 -10.13
C GLU A 91 20.61 -23.24 -9.39
N LEU A 92 19.39 -22.91 -8.95
CA LEU A 92 18.47 -23.87 -8.34
C LEU A 92 18.10 -25.00 -9.31
N GLU A 93 17.75 -24.67 -10.55
CA GLU A 93 17.43 -25.67 -11.59
C GLU A 93 18.63 -26.58 -11.88
N GLN A 94 19.83 -26.01 -11.97
CA GLN A 94 21.07 -26.78 -12.18
C GLN A 94 21.38 -27.70 -11.00
N ALA A 95 21.24 -27.22 -9.77
CA ALA A 95 21.54 -27.99 -8.57
C ALA A 95 20.53 -29.13 -8.31
N THR A 96 19.27 -28.94 -8.70
CA THR A 96 18.19 -29.89 -8.39
C THR A 96 17.76 -30.75 -9.58
N GLY A 97 18.14 -30.38 -10.81
CA GLY A 97 17.62 -30.98 -12.05
C GLY A 97 16.15 -30.67 -12.34
N ARG A 98 15.45 -29.96 -11.45
CA ARG A 98 14.04 -29.60 -11.61
C ARG A 98 13.92 -28.27 -12.34
N VAL A 99 13.44 -28.32 -13.58
CA VAL A 99 13.22 -27.14 -14.43
C VAL A 99 11.96 -26.36 -14.05
N GLY A 100 11.92 -25.07 -14.40
CA GLY A 100 10.71 -24.23 -14.39
C GLY A 100 10.79 -22.98 -13.52
N ALA A 101 11.71 -22.91 -12.55
CA ALA A 101 11.89 -21.75 -11.69
C ALA A 101 12.28 -20.49 -12.47
N HIS A 102 13.20 -20.61 -13.42
CA HIS A 102 13.64 -19.49 -14.25
C HIS A 102 12.51 -18.99 -15.17
N ALA A 103 11.77 -19.93 -15.78
CA ALA A 103 10.62 -19.60 -16.62
C ALA A 103 9.48 -18.93 -15.82
N ALA A 104 9.20 -19.43 -14.61
CA ALA A 104 8.20 -18.87 -13.71
C ALA A 104 8.59 -17.45 -13.27
N LEU A 105 9.86 -17.22 -12.93
CA LEU A 105 10.34 -15.87 -12.62
C LEU A 105 10.20 -14.93 -13.82
N ALA A 106 10.61 -15.36 -15.02
CA ALA A 106 10.49 -14.54 -16.22
C ALA A 106 9.03 -14.14 -16.52
N LYS A 107 8.08 -15.05 -16.27
CA LYS A 107 6.65 -14.73 -16.33
C LYS A 107 6.26 -13.71 -15.26
N SER A 108 6.67 -13.94 -14.02
CA SER A 108 6.37 -13.06 -12.88
C SER A 108 6.89 -11.63 -13.09
N VAL A 109 8.07 -11.45 -13.68
CA VAL A 109 8.63 -10.12 -14.04
C VAL A 109 7.72 -9.39 -15.02
N ARG A 110 7.26 -10.06 -16.08
CA ARG A 110 6.33 -9.46 -17.07
C ARG A 110 4.99 -9.10 -16.45
N ASP A 111 4.43 -10.01 -15.66
CA ASP A 111 3.13 -9.80 -14.99
C ASP A 111 3.22 -8.63 -14.00
N PHE A 112 4.32 -8.53 -13.25
CA PHE A 112 4.55 -7.40 -12.34
C PHE A 112 4.65 -6.08 -13.08
N ALA A 113 5.37 -6.01 -14.21
CA ALA A 113 5.47 -4.79 -14.99
C ALA A 113 4.11 -4.31 -15.52
N ALA A 114 3.26 -5.24 -15.99
CA ALA A 114 1.89 -4.95 -16.42
C ALA A 114 1.00 -4.47 -15.26
N TYR A 115 1.07 -5.17 -14.12
CA TYR A 115 0.35 -4.79 -12.91
C TYR A 115 0.77 -3.40 -12.41
N ARG A 116 2.07 -3.14 -12.26
CA ARG A 116 2.61 -1.83 -11.85
C ARG A 116 2.12 -0.71 -12.75
N THR A 117 2.11 -0.93 -14.07
CA THR A 117 1.65 0.06 -15.04
C THR A 117 0.16 0.39 -14.84
N SER A 118 -0.69 -0.64 -14.79
CA SER A 118 -2.14 -0.45 -14.62
C SER A 118 -2.52 0.13 -13.25
N GLN A 119 -1.85 -0.31 -12.18
CA GLN A 119 -2.10 0.22 -10.84
C GLN A 119 -1.68 1.67 -10.68
N CYS A 120 -0.50 2.04 -11.19
CA CYS A 120 -0.06 3.44 -11.05
C CYS A 120 -0.85 4.37 -11.99
N ALA A 121 -1.38 3.87 -13.10
CA ALA A 121 -2.38 4.61 -13.88
C ALA A 121 -3.67 4.82 -13.05
N TYR A 122 -4.18 3.80 -12.37
CA TYR A 122 -5.34 3.96 -11.48
C TYR A 122 -5.05 4.99 -10.36
N VAL A 123 -3.91 4.90 -9.67
CA VAL A 123 -3.52 5.86 -8.63
C VAL A 123 -3.51 7.29 -9.17
N LYS A 124 -2.98 7.51 -10.37
CA LYS A 124 -3.04 8.82 -11.02
C LYS A 124 -4.47 9.34 -11.17
N GLU A 125 -5.39 8.50 -11.65
CA GLU A 125 -6.80 8.88 -11.88
C GLU A 125 -7.58 9.09 -10.57
N THR A 126 -7.07 8.60 -9.43
CA THR A 126 -7.67 8.92 -8.11
C THR A 126 -7.30 10.32 -7.59
N MET A 127 -6.40 11.03 -8.26
CA MET A 127 -5.98 12.38 -7.89
C MET A 127 -6.72 13.43 -8.71
N ALA A 128 -6.95 14.61 -8.13
CA ALA A 128 -7.35 15.78 -8.89
C ALA A 128 -6.28 16.14 -9.93
N SER A 129 -6.70 16.69 -11.08
CA SER A 129 -5.82 17.07 -12.19
C SER A 129 -4.65 17.96 -11.77
N GLY A 130 -3.56 17.95 -12.54
CA GLY A 130 -2.40 18.82 -12.33
C GLY A 130 -1.14 18.05 -11.91
N THR A 131 -0.22 18.74 -11.25
CA THR A 131 1.09 18.18 -10.85
C THR A 131 0.98 17.06 -9.83
N GLY A 132 -0.04 17.09 -8.95
CA GLY A 132 -0.28 16.06 -7.94
C GLY A 132 -0.57 14.68 -8.54
N ALA A 133 -1.28 14.61 -9.67
CA ALA A 133 -1.55 13.34 -10.36
C ALA A 133 -0.25 12.71 -10.91
N ALA A 134 0.63 13.52 -11.51
CA ALA A 134 1.92 13.05 -12.00
C ALA A 134 2.83 12.59 -10.85
N GLN A 135 2.87 13.34 -9.75
CA GLN A 135 3.62 12.99 -8.55
C GLN A 135 3.13 11.67 -7.93
N ALA A 136 1.82 11.47 -7.81
CA ALA A 136 1.24 10.24 -7.28
C ALA A 136 1.57 9.02 -8.17
N GLN A 137 1.54 9.18 -9.50
CA GLN A 137 1.93 8.11 -10.42
C GLN A 137 3.40 7.70 -10.25
N LEU A 138 4.31 8.68 -10.12
CA LEU A 138 5.73 8.41 -9.88
C LEU A 138 5.96 7.75 -8.52
N GLY A 139 5.36 8.30 -7.45
CA GLY A 139 5.44 7.73 -6.11
C GLY A 139 5.01 6.28 -6.06
N CYS A 140 3.84 5.96 -6.65
CA CYS A 140 3.35 4.59 -6.80
C CYS A 140 4.39 3.67 -7.45
N ARG A 141 4.99 4.12 -8.56
CA ARG A 141 5.95 3.30 -9.32
C ARG A 141 7.21 3.00 -8.48
N ILE A 142 7.74 4.01 -7.80
CA ILE A 142 8.91 3.87 -6.92
C ILE A 142 8.61 2.89 -5.78
N ASP A 143 7.49 3.07 -5.09
CA ASP A 143 7.12 2.24 -3.94
C ASP A 143 6.91 0.78 -4.33
N MET A 144 6.27 0.54 -5.47
CA MET A 144 6.09 -0.81 -6.02
C MET A 144 7.43 -1.44 -6.41
N ASN A 145 8.33 -0.69 -7.05
CA ASN A 145 9.67 -1.17 -7.39
C ASN A 145 10.45 -1.55 -6.13
N ARG A 146 10.49 -0.66 -5.12
CA ARG A 146 11.17 -0.88 -3.85
C ARG A 146 10.59 -2.10 -3.12
N ARG A 147 9.27 -2.29 -3.14
CA ARG A 147 8.61 -3.49 -2.59
C ARG A 147 9.04 -4.75 -3.32
N ARG A 148 9.03 -4.73 -4.65
CA ARG A 148 9.42 -5.88 -5.47
C ARG A 148 10.88 -6.25 -5.28
N VAL A 149 11.77 -5.28 -5.17
CA VAL A 149 13.18 -5.49 -4.82
C VAL A 149 13.31 -6.26 -3.51
N ARG A 150 12.51 -5.95 -2.48
CA ARG A 150 12.52 -6.68 -1.21
C ARG A 150 12.03 -8.11 -1.35
N GLU A 151 10.95 -8.33 -2.11
CA GLU A 151 10.43 -9.69 -2.40
C GLU A 151 11.43 -10.56 -3.15
N LEU A 152 12.28 -9.94 -3.97
CA LEU A 152 13.29 -10.62 -4.76
C LEU A 152 14.62 -10.78 -4.03
N LYS A 153 14.83 -10.22 -2.84
CA LYS A 153 16.04 -10.51 -2.06
C LYS A 153 15.93 -11.88 -1.37
N PRO A 154 17.03 -12.66 -1.27
CA PRO A 154 17.06 -13.92 -0.53
C PRO A 154 16.78 -13.72 0.97
#